data_AF-A0A6P1E140-F1
#
_entry.id   AF-A0A6P1E140-F1
#
_cell.length_a   1.000
_cell.length_b   1.000
_cell.length_c   1.000
_cell.angle_alpha   90.00
_cell.angle_beta   90.00
_cell.angle_gamma   90.00
#
_symmetry.space_group_name_H-M   'P 1'
#
loop_
_entity.id
_entity.type
_entity.pdbx_description
1 polymer ?
#
loop_
_entity_poly.entity_id
_entity_poly.type
_entity_poly.pdbx_seq_one_letter_code
_entity_poly.pdbx_strand_id
1 'polypeptide(L)'
;MNPMFKQMCLLDEQPVRQAIQRLETSRIQIAFVLDAADRLVGVVTNGDIRRFLLEGGQIADSVRLCMNRSFRSVPEDSSREDLLKLLDLGLNAIPRLDAAGRLIDVVTPSSLPTVPEAPVLVRSRAPARVSFGGGGSDVTYFFVDQPGAVLSTTISLFCHVTLIPRNDTEIHLHSEDIGIVQRYVSIDDLQIRLEQNSLLAATVSVIRPSFGFELYARSDFPIGSGLGGSSAVTTAVVSAFNELRLDRWTPYEIAEVSFQAERLCFGVAGGWQDQYASAFGGFNLIEFDGTRNLVHPIRLDEAIVDELEECLILCDTEVTHESDAIHRAQRVDFDKGKIATDLKDAVDVCRKMHHHLIRGELAEFGRSLHAGWQLKRALTSTVSNARIDEVYSAAMSAGASGGKLLGAGGGGFFLFFVEPRFRRAVTESLKSAGCRLSAFRFESRGVVSWRTKLI
;
A
#
# COMPACT_ATOMS: atom_id res chain seq x y z
N MET A 1 -22.39 36.79 -3.34
CA MET A 1 -23.52 36.62 -4.28
C MET A 1 -23.02 36.67 -5.71
N ASN A 2 -23.23 35.61 -6.49
CA ASN A 2 -22.91 35.57 -7.92
C ASN A 2 -23.66 36.72 -8.66
N PRO A 3 -22.98 37.50 -9.53
CA PRO A 3 -23.60 38.62 -10.25
C PRO A 3 -24.88 38.25 -11.00
N MET A 4 -24.97 37.01 -11.48
CA MET A 4 -26.14 36.48 -12.19
C MET A 4 -27.38 36.41 -11.28
N PHE A 5 -27.23 36.03 -10.01
CA PHE A 5 -28.34 35.92 -9.07
C PHE A 5 -28.75 37.26 -8.47
N LYS A 6 -27.82 38.22 -8.39
CA LYS A 6 -28.14 39.60 -7.98
C LYS A 6 -29.17 40.25 -8.93
N GLN A 7 -29.15 39.90 -10.21
CA GLN A 7 -30.12 40.38 -11.20
C GLN A 7 -31.53 39.79 -11.02
N MET A 8 -31.66 38.72 -10.25
CA MET A 8 -32.94 38.05 -9.94
C MET A 8 -33.54 38.51 -8.60
N CYS A 9 -32.83 39.37 -7.86
CA CYS A 9 -33.26 39.89 -6.58
C CYS A 9 -34.02 41.21 -6.74
N LEU A 10 -35.01 41.43 -5.88
CA LEU A 10 -35.74 42.70 -5.75
C LEU A 10 -36.13 42.95 -4.28
N LEU A 11 -36.35 44.20 -3.90
CA LEU A 11 -36.80 44.56 -2.55
C LEU A 11 -38.31 44.34 -2.40
N ASP A 12 -38.77 44.00 -1.21
CA ASP A 12 -40.18 43.70 -0.91
C ASP A 12 -41.16 44.87 -1.16
N GLU A 13 -40.70 46.11 -1.03
CA GLU A 13 -41.50 47.31 -1.34
C GLU A 13 -41.53 47.65 -2.85
N GLN A 14 -40.78 46.93 -3.70
CA GLN A 14 -40.78 47.18 -5.14
C GLN A 14 -42.06 46.63 -5.82
N PRO A 15 -42.52 47.28 -6.91
CA PRO A 15 -43.78 46.91 -7.55
C PRO A 15 -43.68 45.57 -8.30
N VAL A 16 -44.79 44.84 -8.38
CA VAL A 16 -44.91 43.54 -9.09
C VAL A 16 -44.38 43.62 -10.52
N ARG A 17 -44.52 44.75 -11.22
CA ARG A 17 -43.93 44.95 -12.56
C ARG A 17 -42.43 44.67 -12.62
N GLN A 18 -41.67 44.96 -11.55
CA GLN A 18 -40.24 44.69 -11.50
C GLN A 18 -39.96 43.19 -11.31
N ALA A 19 -40.80 42.48 -10.56
CA ALA A 19 -40.73 41.02 -10.44
C ALA A 19 -40.94 40.36 -11.81
N ILE A 20 -41.94 40.82 -12.59
CA ILE A 20 -42.18 40.34 -13.97
C ILE A 20 -40.94 40.55 -14.84
N GLN A 21 -40.34 41.75 -14.80
CA GLN A 21 -39.11 42.03 -15.55
C GLN A 21 -37.97 41.08 -15.16
N ARG A 22 -37.79 40.78 -13.87
CA ARG A 22 -36.76 39.83 -13.42
C ARG A 22 -37.03 38.41 -13.92
N LEU A 23 -38.30 37.97 -13.88
CA LEU A 23 -38.71 36.65 -14.35
C LEU A 23 -38.48 36.46 -15.85
N GLU A 24 -38.77 37.47 -16.68
CA GLU A 24 -38.54 37.43 -18.14
C GLU A 24 -37.04 37.41 -18.48
N THR A 25 -36.21 38.10 -17.69
CA THR A 25 -34.74 38.09 -17.89
C THR A 25 -34.05 36.85 -17.33
N SER A 26 -34.71 36.12 -16.43
CA SER A 26 -34.15 34.97 -15.71
C SER A 26 -34.47 33.64 -16.41
N ARG A 27 -33.45 32.82 -16.65
CA ARG A 27 -33.65 31.45 -17.17
C ARG A 27 -34.34 30.50 -16.18
N ILE A 28 -34.36 30.85 -14.90
CA ILE A 28 -34.84 29.98 -13.81
C ILE A 28 -36.32 30.27 -13.48
N GLN A 29 -36.90 31.34 -14.04
CA GLN A 29 -38.29 31.76 -13.83
C GLN A 29 -38.69 31.92 -12.35
N ILE A 30 -37.73 32.32 -11.52
CA ILE A 30 -37.91 32.63 -10.09
C ILE A 30 -37.22 33.96 -9.79
N ALA A 31 -37.88 34.80 -9.01
CA ALA A 31 -37.32 36.03 -8.44
C ALA A 31 -37.25 35.94 -6.92
N PHE A 32 -36.20 36.53 -6.33
CA PHE A 32 -35.90 36.45 -4.90
C PHE A 32 -36.18 37.80 -4.23
N VAL A 33 -37.08 37.83 -3.25
CA VAL A 33 -37.52 39.06 -2.59
C VAL A 33 -36.76 39.28 -1.30
N LEU A 34 -36.07 40.40 -1.19
CA LEU A 34 -35.22 40.79 -0.07
C LEU A 34 -35.89 41.89 0.77
N ASP A 35 -35.64 41.91 2.08
CA ASP A 35 -36.01 43.05 2.94
C ASP A 35 -34.93 44.15 2.92
N ALA A 36 -35.17 45.24 3.64
CA ALA A 36 -34.22 46.36 3.77
C ALA A 36 -32.87 45.98 4.44
N ALA A 37 -32.76 44.78 5.02
CA ALA A 37 -31.54 44.25 5.62
C ALA A 37 -30.90 43.14 4.76
N ASP A 38 -31.27 43.04 3.47
CA ASP A 38 -30.81 42.05 2.48
C ASP A 38 -31.15 40.58 2.83
N ARG A 39 -32.14 40.34 3.71
CA ARG A 39 -32.58 38.99 4.06
C ARG A 39 -33.63 38.49 3.07
N LEU A 40 -33.55 37.22 2.70
CA LEU A 40 -34.53 36.61 1.81
C LEU A 40 -35.86 36.40 2.55
N VAL A 41 -36.90 37.13 2.15
CA VAL A 41 -38.23 37.10 2.80
C VAL A 41 -39.31 36.42 1.96
N GLY A 42 -39.03 36.16 0.68
CA GLY A 42 -39.94 35.44 -0.20
C GLY A 42 -39.34 35.11 -1.55
N VAL A 43 -40.03 34.25 -2.31
CA VAL A 43 -39.76 33.99 -3.73
C VAL A 43 -41.01 34.25 -4.55
N VAL A 44 -40.85 34.62 -5.81
CA VAL A 44 -41.96 34.90 -6.73
C VAL A 44 -41.75 34.12 -8.01
N THR A 45 -42.79 33.43 -8.46
CA THR A 45 -42.83 32.72 -9.74
C THR A 45 -43.93 33.29 -10.64
N ASN A 46 -43.93 32.90 -11.93
CA ASN A 46 -45.02 33.25 -12.85
C ASN A 46 -46.40 32.78 -12.34
N GLY A 47 -46.46 31.67 -11.60
CA GLY A 47 -47.69 31.16 -11.00
C GLY A 47 -48.24 32.09 -9.92
N ASP A 48 -47.37 32.65 -9.08
CA ASP A 48 -47.74 33.55 -7.99
C ASP A 48 -48.25 34.88 -8.52
N ILE A 49 -47.56 35.46 -9.51
CA ILE A 49 -47.99 36.71 -10.17
C ILE A 49 -49.33 36.52 -10.86
N ARG A 50 -49.49 35.43 -11.63
CA ARG A 50 -50.75 35.15 -12.33
C ARG A 50 -51.92 35.03 -11.36
N ARG A 51 -51.74 34.33 -10.22
CA ARG A 51 -52.78 34.20 -9.19
C ARG A 51 -53.16 35.56 -8.60
N PHE A 52 -52.17 36.36 -8.22
CA PHE A 52 -52.38 37.69 -7.65
C PHE A 52 -53.15 38.64 -8.59
N LEU A 53 -52.83 38.63 -9.89
CA LEU A 53 -53.53 39.47 -10.87
C LEU A 53 -54.98 39.01 -11.10
N LEU A 54 -55.25 37.69 -11.08
CA LEU A 54 -56.61 37.15 -11.22
C LEU A 54 -57.49 37.49 -10.01
N GLU A 55 -56.90 37.70 -8.85
CA GLU A 55 -57.59 38.12 -7.62
C GLU A 55 -57.81 39.65 -7.55
N GLY A 56 -57.45 40.39 -8.60
CA GLY A 56 -57.68 41.84 -8.71
C GLY A 56 -56.48 42.71 -8.29
N GLY A 57 -55.33 42.11 -8.01
CA GLY A 57 -54.08 42.83 -7.75
C GLY A 57 -53.59 43.61 -8.98
N GLN A 58 -52.87 44.70 -8.75
CA GLN A 58 -52.32 45.56 -9.81
C GLN A 58 -50.80 45.41 -9.92
N ILE A 59 -50.26 45.61 -11.13
CA ILE A 59 -48.81 45.55 -11.37
C ILE A 59 -48.00 46.65 -10.64
N ALA A 60 -48.68 47.69 -10.15
CA ALA A 60 -48.11 48.78 -9.37
C ALA A 60 -48.02 48.44 -7.87
N ASP A 61 -48.75 47.43 -7.41
CA ASP A 61 -48.76 47.00 -6.02
C ASP A 61 -47.41 46.39 -5.63
N SER A 62 -47.09 46.42 -4.33
CA SER A 62 -45.86 45.84 -3.79
C SER A 62 -45.80 44.32 -4.03
N VAL A 63 -44.61 43.81 -4.38
CA VAL A 63 -44.35 42.37 -4.56
C VAL A 63 -44.61 41.56 -3.28
N ARG A 64 -44.57 42.20 -2.12
CA ARG A 64 -44.88 41.60 -0.82
C ARG A 64 -46.28 40.98 -0.75
N LEU A 65 -47.21 41.45 -1.57
CA LEU A 65 -48.59 40.96 -1.64
C LEU A 65 -48.73 39.69 -2.49
N CYS A 66 -47.78 39.39 -3.37
CA CYS A 66 -47.82 38.21 -4.24
C CYS A 66 -46.72 37.18 -3.98
N MET A 67 -45.70 37.49 -3.18
CA MET A 67 -44.58 36.57 -2.92
C MET A 67 -44.98 35.34 -2.09
N ASN A 68 -44.40 34.19 -2.43
CA ASN A 68 -44.47 32.99 -1.61
C ASN A 68 -43.48 33.08 -0.45
N ARG A 69 -44.00 33.14 0.77
CA ARG A 69 -43.22 33.17 2.02
C ARG A 69 -42.83 31.78 2.53
N SER A 70 -43.48 30.73 2.04
CA SER A 70 -43.20 29.32 2.40
C SER A 70 -42.28 28.67 1.37
N PHE A 71 -41.11 29.29 1.13
CA PHE A 71 -40.10 28.73 0.24
C PHE A 71 -39.15 27.81 1.00
N ARG A 72 -38.55 26.85 0.28
CA ARG A 72 -37.49 26.00 0.83
C ARG A 72 -36.14 26.66 0.54
N SER A 73 -35.31 26.77 1.57
CA SER A 73 -33.93 27.25 1.48
C SER A 73 -33.04 26.33 2.30
N VAL A 74 -31.73 26.46 2.12
CA VAL A 74 -30.75 25.67 2.87
C VAL A 74 -29.63 26.53 3.43
N PRO A 75 -29.00 26.14 4.55
CA PRO A 75 -27.78 26.76 5.07
C PRO A 75 -26.60 26.73 4.09
N GLU A 76 -25.63 27.60 4.31
CA GLU A 76 -24.40 27.66 3.51
C GLU A 76 -23.54 26.39 3.57
N ASP A 77 -23.60 25.62 4.65
CA ASP A 77 -22.83 24.40 4.87
C ASP A 77 -23.55 23.11 4.42
N SER A 78 -24.71 23.26 3.77
CA SER A 78 -25.52 22.12 3.31
C SER A 78 -24.76 21.20 2.36
N SER A 79 -24.89 19.89 2.59
CA SER A 79 -24.18 18.89 1.81
C SER A 79 -24.69 18.85 0.36
N ARG A 80 -23.83 18.40 -0.56
CA ARG A 80 -24.23 18.16 -1.96
C ARG A 80 -25.36 17.13 -2.05
N GLU A 81 -25.39 16.14 -1.15
CA GLU A 81 -26.45 15.13 -1.09
C GLU A 81 -27.80 15.75 -0.74
N ASP A 82 -27.85 16.66 0.23
CA ASP A 82 -29.09 17.35 0.62
C ASP A 82 -29.61 18.25 -0.50
N LEU A 83 -28.71 18.95 -1.19
CA LEU A 83 -29.05 19.73 -2.37
C LEU A 83 -29.63 18.84 -3.48
N LEU A 84 -29.04 17.67 -3.73
CA LEU A 84 -29.54 16.72 -4.73
C LEU A 84 -30.94 16.20 -4.38
N LYS A 85 -31.17 15.81 -3.12
CA LYS A 85 -32.50 15.37 -2.65
C LYS A 85 -33.56 16.45 -2.86
N LEU A 86 -33.22 17.71 -2.61
CA LEU A 86 -34.13 18.83 -2.81
C LEU A 86 -34.43 19.08 -4.29
N LEU A 87 -33.44 18.96 -5.17
CA LEU A 87 -33.64 19.07 -6.62
C LEU A 87 -34.49 17.89 -7.16
N ASP A 88 -34.25 16.66 -6.68
CA ASP A 88 -35.00 15.46 -7.06
C ASP A 88 -36.48 15.51 -6.61
N LEU A 89 -36.75 16.19 -5.49
CA LEU A 89 -38.12 16.53 -5.05
C LEU A 89 -38.81 17.58 -5.94
N GLY A 90 -38.18 18.04 -7.02
CA GLY A 90 -38.75 18.94 -8.01
C GLY A 90 -38.50 20.43 -7.77
N LEU A 91 -37.60 20.80 -6.86
CA LEU A 91 -37.18 22.20 -6.72
C LEU A 91 -36.23 22.59 -7.85
N ASN A 92 -36.60 23.58 -8.66
CA ASN A 92 -35.77 24.05 -9.78
C ASN A 92 -34.69 25.06 -9.35
N ALA A 93 -34.86 25.66 -8.19
CA ALA A 93 -33.91 26.58 -7.59
C ALA A 93 -33.99 26.51 -6.06
N ILE A 94 -32.84 26.39 -5.42
CA ILE A 94 -32.71 26.30 -3.97
C ILE A 94 -31.84 27.47 -3.50
N PRO A 95 -32.43 28.49 -2.85
CA PRO A 95 -31.65 29.57 -2.25
C PRO A 95 -30.80 29.05 -1.07
N ARG A 96 -29.51 29.41 -1.08
CA ARG A 96 -28.55 29.17 0.01
C ARG A 96 -28.40 30.43 0.85
N LEU A 97 -28.62 30.31 2.15
CA LEU A 97 -28.64 31.43 3.09
C LEU A 97 -27.48 31.37 4.07
N ASP A 98 -26.98 32.55 4.47
CA ASP A 98 -26.04 32.66 5.60
C ASP A 98 -26.78 32.59 6.95
N ALA A 99 -26.03 32.60 8.05
CA ALA A 99 -26.59 32.60 9.41
C ALA A 99 -27.52 33.80 9.71
N ALA A 100 -27.44 34.89 8.95
CA ALA A 100 -28.30 36.07 9.08
C ALA A 100 -29.54 36.01 8.17
N GLY A 101 -29.72 34.95 7.38
CA GLY A 101 -30.83 34.76 6.43
C GLY A 101 -30.65 35.50 5.11
N ARG A 102 -29.43 35.97 4.79
CA ARG A 102 -29.12 36.66 3.54
C ARG A 102 -28.81 35.67 2.44
N LEU A 103 -29.25 35.96 1.22
CA LEU A 103 -29.03 35.09 0.06
C LEU A 103 -27.56 35.13 -0.38
N ILE A 104 -26.85 34.01 -0.24
CA ILE A 104 -25.45 33.86 -0.69
C ILE A 104 -25.41 33.42 -2.15
N ASP A 105 -26.19 32.40 -2.49
CA ASP A 105 -26.13 31.68 -3.75
C ASP A 105 -27.46 30.98 -4.07
N VAL A 106 -27.65 30.54 -5.31
CA VAL A 106 -28.82 29.78 -5.76
C VAL A 106 -28.38 28.53 -6.49
N VAL A 107 -28.77 27.37 -5.96
CA VAL A 107 -28.45 26.06 -6.53
C VAL A 107 -29.58 25.62 -7.46
N THR A 108 -29.23 25.29 -8.69
CA THR A 108 -30.11 24.70 -9.70
C THR A 108 -29.54 23.37 -10.18
N PRO A 109 -30.29 22.56 -10.95
CA PRO A 109 -29.76 21.34 -11.55
C PRO A 109 -28.49 21.56 -12.38
N SER A 110 -28.33 22.73 -13.00
CA SER A 110 -27.17 23.09 -13.82
C SER A 110 -26.07 23.85 -13.08
N SER A 111 -26.31 24.34 -11.86
CA SER A 111 -25.36 25.12 -11.06
C SER A 111 -24.90 24.41 -9.78
N LEU A 112 -25.20 23.12 -9.64
CA LEU A 112 -24.83 22.34 -8.46
C LEU A 112 -23.28 22.31 -8.30
N PRO A 113 -22.71 22.82 -7.18
CA PRO A 113 -21.27 22.98 -7.01
C PRO A 113 -20.50 21.68 -7.25
N THR A 114 -19.55 21.67 -8.17
CA THR A 114 -18.69 20.52 -8.43
C THR A 114 -17.74 20.28 -7.26
N VAL A 115 -17.33 19.03 -7.06
CA VAL A 115 -16.29 18.70 -6.08
C VAL A 115 -14.95 19.09 -6.70
N PRO A 116 -14.17 20.00 -6.09
CA PRO A 116 -12.87 20.36 -6.64
C PRO A 116 -11.93 19.16 -6.63
N GLU A 117 -10.98 19.13 -7.57
CA GLU A 117 -9.88 18.17 -7.51
C GLU A 117 -9.06 18.42 -6.24
N ALA A 118 -8.80 17.35 -5.51
CA ALA A 118 -7.96 17.40 -4.32
C ALA A 118 -6.58 16.84 -4.67
N PRO A 119 -5.50 17.34 -4.02
CA PRO A 119 -4.20 16.70 -4.09
C PRO A 119 -4.32 15.21 -3.78
N VAL A 120 -3.61 14.38 -4.55
CA VAL A 120 -3.64 12.93 -4.40
C VAL A 120 -2.35 12.50 -3.71
N LEU A 121 -2.48 11.61 -2.73
CA LEU A 121 -1.36 10.82 -2.24
C LEU A 121 -1.47 9.40 -2.77
N VAL A 122 -0.32 8.78 -2.95
CA VAL A 122 -0.21 7.36 -3.28
C VAL A 122 0.20 6.60 -2.04
N ARG A 123 -0.41 5.42 -1.85
CA ARG A 123 0.03 4.44 -0.88
C ARG A 123 0.45 3.18 -1.60
N SER A 124 1.43 2.51 -1.02
CA SER A 124 1.88 1.20 -1.45
C SER A 124 2.18 0.35 -0.23
N ARG A 125 1.94 -0.94 -0.36
CA ARG A 125 2.19 -1.93 0.69
C ARG A 125 2.74 -3.20 0.07
N ALA A 126 3.93 -3.60 0.50
CA ALA A 126 4.58 -4.82 0.03
C ALA A 126 4.78 -5.80 1.20
N PRO A 127 4.41 -7.08 1.05
CA PRO A 127 4.59 -8.05 2.10
C PRO A 127 6.06 -8.48 2.24
N ALA A 128 6.43 -8.82 3.47
CA ALA A 128 7.62 -9.60 3.78
C ALA A 128 7.42 -11.06 3.38
N ARG A 129 8.51 -11.82 3.34
CA ARG A 129 8.52 -13.20 2.85
C ARG A 129 9.27 -14.15 3.77
N VAL A 130 8.85 -15.40 3.76
CA VAL A 130 9.60 -16.52 4.32
C VAL A 130 9.93 -17.49 3.18
N SER A 131 11.11 -18.11 3.22
CA SER A 131 11.46 -19.18 2.29
C SER A 131 11.43 -20.51 3.02
N PHE A 132 10.92 -21.54 2.36
CA PHE A 132 10.88 -22.91 2.88
C PHE A 132 12.12 -23.70 2.45
N GLY A 133 12.49 -23.65 1.16
CA GLY A 133 13.63 -24.41 0.62
C GLY A 133 14.37 -23.68 -0.48
N GLY A 134 15.58 -24.16 -0.82
CA GLY A 134 16.33 -23.73 -2.01
C GLY A 134 17.06 -22.39 -1.92
N GLY A 135 16.90 -21.63 -0.84
CA GLY A 135 17.59 -20.34 -0.66
C GLY A 135 19.12 -20.48 -0.75
N GLY A 136 19.76 -19.58 -1.50
CA GLY A 136 21.17 -19.68 -1.87
C GLY A 136 21.39 -20.23 -3.27
N SER A 137 20.41 -20.93 -3.87
CA SER A 137 20.44 -21.29 -5.30
C SER A 137 19.95 -20.16 -6.23
N ASP A 138 19.35 -19.12 -5.65
CA ASP A 138 18.81 -17.94 -6.33
C ASP A 138 19.86 -16.85 -6.58
N VAL A 139 21.14 -17.21 -6.58
CA VAL A 139 22.28 -16.33 -6.83
C VAL A 139 22.80 -16.55 -8.25
N THR A 140 23.07 -15.46 -8.98
CA THR A 140 23.37 -15.52 -10.42
C THR A 140 24.55 -16.43 -10.76
N TYR A 141 25.61 -16.44 -9.94
CA TYR A 141 26.78 -17.28 -10.20
C TYR A 141 26.51 -18.79 -10.06
N PHE A 142 25.40 -19.19 -9.42
CA PHE A 142 24.97 -20.58 -9.36
C PHE A 142 24.05 -20.91 -10.54
N PHE A 143 22.96 -20.13 -10.71
CA PHE A 143 21.91 -20.49 -11.65
C PHE A 143 22.22 -20.26 -13.13
N VAL A 144 23.31 -19.55 -13.43
CA VAL A 144 23.86 -19.47 -14.80
C VAL A 144 24.34 -20.85 -15.28
N ASP A 145 24.91 -21.66 -14.38
CA ASP A 145 25.48 -22.97 -14.72
C ASP A 145 24.57 -24.15 -14.30
N GLN A 146 23.80 -24.01 -13.22
CA GLN A 146 22.96 -25.06 -12.65
C GLN A 146 21.60 -24.51 -12.25
N PRO A 147 20.47 -24.99 -12.81
CA PRO A 147 19.14 -24.43 -12.50
C PRO A 147 18.85 -24.36 -10.99
N GLY A 148 18.52 -23.16 -10.52
CA GLY A 148 18.12 -22.89 -9.13
C GLY A 148 16.61 -22.96 -8.95
N ALA A 149 16.17 -23.21 -7.72
CA ALA A 149 14.76 -23.13 -7.37
C ALA A 149 14.57 -22.75 -5.91
N VAL A 150 13.58 -21.92 -5.62
CA VAL A 150 13.21 -21.51 -4.27
C VAL A 150 11.70 -21.70 -4.07
N LEU A 151 11.33 -22.32 -2.97
CA LEU A 151 9.95 -22.39 -2.51
C LEU A 151 9.76 -21.32 -1.43
N SER A 152 8.92 -20.33 -1.71
CA SER A 152 8.72 -19.16 -0.84
C SER A 152 7.24 -18.84 -0.66
N THR A 153 6.93 -18.10 0.40
CA THR A 153 5.61 -17.53 0.61
C THR A 153 5.70 -16.17 1.29
N THR A 154 4.70 -15.33 1.10
CA THR A 154 4.60 -14.03 1.78
C THR A 154 3.76 -14.12 3.05
N ILE A 155 4.05 -13.22 3.99
CA ILE A 155 3.38 -13.16 5.29
C ILE A 155 2.80 -11.77 5.54
N SER A 156 1.83 -11.68 6.44
CA SER A 156 1.08 -10.47 6.79
C SER A 156 1.88 -9.46 7.65
N LEU A 157 3.15 -9.28 7.33
CA LEU A 157 4.03 -8.21 7.84
C LEU A 157 4.48 -7.41 6.63
N PHE A 158 4.34 -6.09 6.66
CA PHE A 158 4.48 -5.28 5.45
C PHE A 158 5.50 -4.15 5.61
N CYS A 159 6.06 -3.75 4.47
CA CYS A 159 6.54 -2.39 4.29
C CYS A 159 5.40 -1.52 3.76
N HIS A 160 5.23 -0.33 4.33
CA HIS A 160 4.23 0.65 3.94
C HIS A 160 4.94 1.90 3.42
N VAL A 161 4.51 2.36 2.25
CA VAL A 161 5.02 3.57 1.60
C VAL A 161 3.89 4.55 1.36
N THR A 162 4.11 5.82 1.69
CA THR A 162 3.27 6.94 1.29
C THR A 162 4.08 7.87 0.41
N LEU A 163 3.57 8.21 -0.76
CA LEU A 163 4.20 9.11 -1.72
C LEU A 163 3.25 10.28 -2.00
N ILE A 164 3.71 11.49 -1.75
CA ILE A 164 2.97 12.74 -1.98
C ILE A 164 3.71 13.51 -3.08
N PRO A 165 3.16 13.57 -4.30
CA PRO A 165 3.73 14.38 -5.38
C PRO A 165 3.72 15.86 -5.02
N ARG A 166 4.77 16.58 -5.43
CA ARG A 166 4.91 18.03 -5.27
C ARG A 166 4.89 18.71 -6.64
N ASN A 167 4.68 20.03 -6.61
CA ASN A 167 4.71 20.87 -7.82
C ASN A 167 6.11 21.47 -8.11
N ASP A 168 7.11 21.11 -7.32
CA ASP A 168 8.52 21.49 -7.49
C ASP A 168 9.37 20.26 -7.84
N THR A 169 10.70 20.36 -7.75
CA THR A 169 11.64 19.25 -7.98
C THR A 169 12.21 18.66 -6.69
N GLU A 170 11.80 19.16 -5.52
CA GLU A 170 12.41 18.74 -4.26
C GLU A 170 12.02 17.30 -3.89
N ILE A 171 12.98 16.54 -3.39
CA ILE A 171 12.82 15.14 -2.98
C ILE A 171 13.08 15.04 -1.48
N HIS A 172 12.06 14.62 -0.72
CA HIS A 172 12.16 14.42 0.72
C HIS A 172 11.90 12.94 1.02
N LEU A 173 12.90 12.24 1.57
CA LEU A 173 12.83 10.82 1.91
C LEU A 173 12.80 10.68 3.43
N HIS A 174 11.77 10.00 3.93
CA HIS A 174 11.53 9.77 5.35
C HIS A 174 11.51 8.27 5.62
N SER A 175 12.47 7.78 6.39
CA SER A 175 12.43 6.45 6.99
C SER A 175 11.87 6.58 8.41
N GLU A 176 10.56 6.41 8.57
CA GLU A 176 9.85 6.75 9.82
C GLU A 176 10.27 5.87 11.00
N ASP A 177 10.53 4.59 10.73
CA ASP A 177 10.89 3.56 11.72
C ASP A 177 12.28 3.80 12.35
N ILE A 178 13.20 4.42 11.62
CA ILE A 178 14.56 4.74 12.09
C ILE A 178 14.81 6.25 12.29
N GLY A 179 13.81 7.09 12.02
CA GLY A 179 13.89 8.54 12.24
C GLY A 179 14.86 9.28 11.31
N ILE A 180 15.17 8.73 10.15
CA ILE A 180 16.10 9.34 9.18
C ILE A 180 15.31 10.16 8.15
N VAL A 181 15.77 11.39 7.90
CA VAL A 181 15.21 12.28 6.87
C VAL A 181 16.33 12.75 5.95
N GLN A 182 16.12 12.59 4.64
CA GLN A 182 17.05 13.04 3.61
C GLN A 182 16.34 13.98 2.64
N ARG A 183 17.03 15.06 2.25
CA ARG A 183 16.46 16.08 1.36
C ARG A 183 17.39 16.34 0.18
N TYR A 184 16.79 16.41 -1.00
CA TYR A 184 17.46 16.72 -2.26
C TYR A 184 16.68 17.77 -3.03
N VAL A 185 17.37 18.66 -3.72
CA VAL A 185 16.71 19.73 -4.49
C VAL A 185 16.19 19.23 -5.84
N SER A 186 16.72 18.12 -6.33
CA SER A 186 16.30 17.45 -7.57
C SER A 186 16.77 15.99 -7.60
N ILE A 187 16.31 15.25 -8.62
CA ILE A 187 16.81 13.90 -8.93
C ILE A 187 18.29 13.90 -9.35
N ASP A 188 18.77 14.95 -10.01
CA ASP A 188 20.19 15.08 -10.39
C ASP A 188 21.07 15.28 -9.16
N ASP A 189 20.62 16.13 -8.23
CA ASP A 189 21.28 16.33 -6.95
C ASP A 189 21.30 15.04 -6.11
N LEU A 190 20.21 14.26 -6.12
CA LEU A 190 20.17 12.93 -5.52
C LEU A 190 21.19 11.98 -6.16
N GLN A 191 21.33 11.98 -7.48
CA GLN A 191 22.31 11.13 -8.18
C GLN A 191 23.76 11.53 -7.86
N ILE A 192 24.05 12.83 -7.75
CA ILE A 192 25.39 13.34 -7.39
C ILE A 192 25.73 12.97 -5.94
N ARG A 193 24.76 13.12 -5.03
CA ARG A 193 24.92 12.87 -3.60
C ARG A 193 24.49 11.46 -3.19
N LEU A 194 24.47 10.52 -4.14
CA LEU A 194 24.13 9.13 -3.86
C LEU A 194 25.27 8.48 -3.07
N GLU A 195 25.28 8.73 -1.76
CA GLU A 195 26.07 7.98 -0.81
C GLU A 195 25.43 6.60 -0.65
N GLN A 196 26.23 5.52 -0.64
CA GLN A 196 25.78 4.12 -0.57
C GLN A 196 25.09 3.73 0.76
N ASN A 197 24.51 4.69 1.49
CA ASN A 197 23.94 4.52 2.82
C ASN A 197 22.41 4.67 2.87
N SER A 198 21.73 4.85 1.72
CA SER A 198 20.27 4.93 1.67
C SER A 198 19.64 4.06 0.60
N LEU A 199 18.93 3.02 1.04
CA LEU A 199 18.15 2.13 0.17
C LEU A 199 17.01 2.88 -0.53
N LEU A 200 16.38 3.85 0.14
CA LEU A 200 15.34 4.68 -0.47
C LEU A 200 15.91 5.56 -1.58
N ALA A 201 17.06 6.21 -1.35
CA ALA A 201 17.72 7.03 -2.36
C ALA A 201 18.17 6.17 -3.56
N ALA A 202 18.75 4.99 -3.31
CA ALA A 202 19.13 4.05 -4.36
C ALA A 202 17.92 3.57 -5.19
N THR A 203 16.76 3.38 -4.55
CA THR A 203 15.54 3.00 -5.28
C THR A 203 15.03 4.14 -6.16
N VAL A 204 14.98 5.36 -5.61
CA VAL A 204 14.56 6.56 -6.36
C VAL A 204 15.52 6.86 -7.51
N SER A 205 16.83 6.65 -7.34
CA SER A 205 17.83 6.92 -8.38
C SER A 205 17.69 5.99 -9.60
N VAL A 206 17.14 4.79 -9.41
CA VAL A 206 16.78 3.88 -10.51
C VAL A 206 15.48 4.30 -11.19
N ILE A 207 14.46 4.70 -10.41
CA ILE A 207 13.15 5.09 -10.95
C ILE A 207 13.22 6.39 -11.76
N ARG A 208 14.04 7.36 -11.31
CA ARG A 208 14.23 8.69 -11.93
C ARG A 208 12.93 9.46 -12.22
N PRO A 209 12.13 9.78 -11.19
CA PRO A 209 10.93 10.59 -11.38
C PRO A 209 11.26 12.00 -11.88
N SER A 210 10.38 12.57 -12.71
CA SER A 210 10.53 13.90 -13.31
C SER A 210 9.90 15.03 -12.48
N PHE A 211 9.51 14.75 -11.24
CA PHE A 211 8.80 15.66 -10.34
C PHE A 211 9.31 15.48 -8.90
N GLY A 212 9.16 16.50 -8.07
CA GLY A 212 9.47 16.47 -6.65
C GLY A 212 8.40 15.72 -5.85
N PHE A 213 8.77 15.19 -4.69
CA PHE A 213 7.85 14.41 -3.87
C PHE A 213 8.32 14.30 -2.41
N GLU A 214 7.39 13.94 -1.54
CA GLU A 214 7.68 13.45 -0.20
C GLU A 214 7.38 11.95 -0.15
N LEU A 215 8.34 11.16 0.28
CA LEU A 215 8.21 9.71 0.41
C LEU A 215 8.44 9.31 1.87
N TYR A 216 7.45 8.65 2.45
CA TYR A 216 7.47 8.13 3.80
C TYR A 216 7.43 6.60 3.74
N ALA A 217 8.42 5.94 4.33
CA ALA A 217 8.53 4.50 4.40
C ALA A 217 8.61 4.03 5.85
N ARG A 218 7.91 2.93 6.17
CA ARG A 218 7.98 2.23 7.46
C ARG A 218 7.74 0.75 7.29
N SER A 219 8.24 -0.08 8.22
CA SER A 219 8.08 -1.54 8.15
C SER A 219 7.55 -2.13 9.45
N ASP A 220 6.79 -3.22 9.36
CA ASP A 220 6.27 -3.99 10.50
C ASP A 220 7.31 -4.96 11.11
N PHE A 221 8.53 -4.97 10.55
CA PHE A 221 9.63 -5.88 10.92
C PHE A 221 10.94 -5.10 11.09
N PRO A 222 11.87 -5.57 11.95
CA PRO A 222 13.16 -4.92 12.14
C PRO A 222 14.12 -5.16 10.96
N ILE A 223 15.11 -4.27 10.84
CA ILE A 223 16.23 -4.41 9.92
C ILE A 223 17.00 -5.70 10.25
N GLY A 224 17.44 -6.44 9.22
CA GLY A 224 18.23 -7.67 9.42
C GLY A 224 17.43 -8.88 9.90
N SER A 225 16.10 -8.83 9.89
CA SER A 225 15.22 -9.95 10.29
C SER A 225 15.36 -11.22 9.42
N GLY A 226 15.96 -11.13 8.24
CA GLY A 226 15.99 -12.24 7.29
C GLY A 226 14.63 -12.52 6.64
N LEU A 227 13.63 -11.65 6.83
CA LEU A 227 12.28 -11.72 6.24
C LEU A 227 12.18 -11.02 4.85
N GLY A 228 13.32 -10.67 4.25
CA GLY A 228 13.35 -10.01 2.93
C GLY A 228 12.93 -8.55 3.02
N GLY A 229 13.21 -7.91 4.17
CA GLY A 229 12.72 -6.58 4.49
C GLY A 229 13.22 -5.48 3.56
N SER A 230 14.49 -5.52 3.17
CA SER A 230 15.07 -4.58 2.18
C SER A 230 14.33 -4.65 0.85
N SER A 231 14.09 -5.86 0.36
CA SER A 231 13.38 -6.09 -0.90
C SER A 231 11.90 -5.70 -0.81
N ALA A 232 11.25 -5.88 0.34
CA ALA A 232 9.90 -5.38 0.57
C ALA A 232 9.85 -3.84 0.54
N VAL A 233 10.87 -3.16 1.11
CA VAL A 233 10.99 -1.70 1.04
C VAL A 233 11.15 -1.23 -0.41
N THR A 234 12.09 -1.79 -1.16
CA THR A 234 12.32 -1.39 -2.57
C THR A 234 11.09 -1.66 -3.43
N THR A 235 10.47 -2.83 -3.28
CA THR A 235 9.25 -3.21 -4.01
C THR A 235 8.08 -2.26 -3.68
N ALA A 236 7.89 -1.89 -2.42
CA ALA A 236 6.85 -0.95 -2.02
C ALA A 236 7.06 0.44 -2.63
N VAL A 237 8.30 0.94 -2.62
CA VAL A 237 8.66 2.24 -3.23
C VAL A 237 8.44 2.21 -4.74
N VAL A 238 8.98 1.20 -5.43
CA VAL A 238 8.81 1.01 -6.88
C VAL A 238 7.32 0.96 -7.23
N SER A 239 6.51 0.22 -6.47
CA SER A 239 5.07 0.12 -6.72
C SER A 239 4.30 1.42 -6.45
N ALA A 240 4.76 2.26 -5.50
CA ALA A 240 4.18 3.60 -5.29
C ALA A 240 4.40 4.51 -6.50
N PHE A 241 5.60 4.51 -7.08
CA PHE A 241 5.83 5.24 -8.33
C PHE A 241 5.10 4.60 -9.51
N ASN A 242 5.01 3.26 -9.55
CA ASN A 242 4.29 2.55 -10.58
C ASN A 242 2.80 2.89 -10.61
N GLU A 243 2.20 3.14 -9.45
CA GLU A 243 0.81 3.59 -9.34
C GLU A 243 0.58 4.93 -10.06
N LEU A 244 1.60 5.77 -10.23
CA LEU A 244 1.55 7.05 -10.95
C LEU A 244 1.79 6.92 -12.46
N ARG A 245 2.33 5.79 -12.93
CA ARG A 245 2.62 5.55 -14.35
C ARG A 245 1.35 5.29 -15.15
N LEU A 246 1.36 5.72 -16.41
CA LEU A 246 0.33 5.35 -17.39
C LEU A 246 0.58 3.94 -17.94
N ASP A 247 1.86 3.62 -18.17
CA ASP A 247 2.40 2.33 -18.59
C ASP A 247 2.89 1.53 -17.37
N ARG A 248 1.93 1.04 -16.58
CA ARG A 248 2.24 0.31 -15.36
C ARG A 248 3.14 -0.89 -15.63
N TRP A 249 4.21 -0.99 -14.85
CA TRP A 249 5.07 -2.15 -14.76
C TRP A 249 4.31 -3.37 -14.24
N THR A 250 4.62 -4.51 -14.83
CA THR A 250 4.24 -5.85 -14.39
C THR A 250 4.97 -6.24 -13.10
N PRO A 251 4.52 -7.28 -12.38
CA PRO A 251 5.23 -7.79 -11.21
C PRO A 251 6.69 -8.20 -11.48
N TYR A 252 6.99 -8.70 -12.68
CA TYR A 252 8.37 -9.01 -13.12
C TYR A 252 9.22 -7.73 -13.16
N GLU A 253 8.76 -6.70 -13.86
CA GLU A 253 9.47 -5.43 -13.97
C GLU A 253 9.65 -4.75 -12.60
N ILE A 254 8.64 -4.80 -11.72
CA ILE A 254 8.75 -4.30 -10.35
C ILE A 254 9.87 -5.04 -9.59
N ALA A 255 9.91 -6.37 -9.67
CA ALA A 255 10.92 -7.18 -9.00
C ALA A 255 12.33 -6.89 -9.55
N GLU A 256 12.48 -6.75 -10.87
CA GLU A 256 13.75 -6.49 -11.54
C GLU A 256 14.30 -5.08 -11.25
N VAL A 257 13.44 -4.05 -11.26
CA VAL A 257 13.81 -2.68 -10.85
C VAL A 257 14.21 -2.66 -9.37
N SER A 258 13.50 -3.39 -8.53
CA SER A 258 13.82 -3.52 -7.10
C SER A 258 15.16 -4.23 -6.88
N PHE A 259 15.45 -5.26 -7.69
CA PHE A 259 16.72 -5.96 -7.68
C PHE A 259 17.87 -5.04 -8.11
N GLN A 260 17.68 -4.26 -9.17
CA GLN A 260 18.67 -3.26 -9.62
C GLN A 260 19.00 -2.27 -8.50
N ALA A 261 17.97 -1.70 -7.87
CA ALA A 261 18.13 -0.73 -6.79
C ALA A 261 18.93 -1.31 -5.60
N GLU A 262 18.55 -2.50 -5.13
CA GLU A 262 19.14 -3.11 -3.93
C GLU A 262 20.51 -3.73 -4.19
N ARG A 263 20.65 -4.51 -5.26
CA ARG A 263 21.84 -5.33 -5.50
C ARG A 263 22.92 -4.58 -6.26
N LEU A 264 22.53 -3.78 -7.25
CA LEU A 264 23.48 -3.14 -8.17
C LEU A 264 23.82 -1.70 -7.75
N CYS A 265 22.81 -0.93 -7.34
CA CYS A 265 23.00 0.48 -6.98
C CYS A 265 23.36 0.66 -5.49
N PHE A 266 22.63 0.01 -4.58
CA PHE A 266 22.92 0.06 -3.15
C PHE A 266 24.12 -0.84 -2.77
N GLY A 267 24.34 -1.93 -3.52
CA GLY A 267 25.54 -2.76 -3.40
C GLY A 267 25.45 -3.90 -2.38
N VAL A 268 24.24 -4.27 -1.97
CA VAL A 268 24.02 -5.37 -1.02
C VAL A 268 24.04 -6.70 -1.74
N ALA A 269 25.01 -7.56 -1.40
CA ALA A 269 25.10 -8.90 -1.96
C ALA A 269 23.89 -9.75 -1.55
N GLY A 270 23.37 -10.58 -2.47
CA GLY A 270 22.34 -11.56 -2.19
C GLY A 270 21.67 -12.08 -3.47
N GLY A 271 20.60 -12.85 -3.31
CA GLY A 271 19.90 -13.51 -4.41
C GLY A 271 18.69 -12.74 -4.93
N TRP A 272 17.94 -13.40 -5.81
CA TRP A 272 16.79 -12.85 -6.55
C TRP A 272 15.44 -13.16 -5.91
N GLN A 273 15.34 -14.13 -4.99
CA GLN A 273 14.04 -14.64 -4.52
C GLN A 273 13.17 -13.57 -3.84
N ASP A 274 13.79 -12.62 -3.13
CA ASP A 274 13.10 -11.72 -2.19
C ASP A 274 12.20 -10.72 -2.92
N GLN A 275 12.70 -10.14 -4.01
CA GLN A 275 11.99 -9.18 -4.84
C GLN A 275 10.83 -9.85 -5.58
N TYR A 276 11.04 -11.05 -6.12
CA TYR A 276 9.96 -11.82 -6.75
C TYR A 276 8.88 -12.20 -5.75
N ALA A 277 9.26 -12.72 -4.57
CA ALA A 277 8.29 -13.07 -3.54
C ALA A 277 7.45 -11.86 -3.11
N SER A 278 8.08 -10.70 -2.88
CA SER A 278 7.37 -9.49 -2.47
C SER A 278 6.47 -8.92 -3.58
N ALA A 279 6.93 -8.94 -4.84
CA ALA A 279 6.16 -8.42 -5.95
C ALA A 279 4.94 -9.29 -6.31
N PHE A 280 5.07 -10.62 -6.29
CA PHE A 280 4.00 -11.56 -6.66
C PHE A 280 3.08 -11.92 -5.50
N GLY A 281 3.65 -12.15 -4.32
CA GLY A 281 2.95 -12.63 -3.14
C GLY A 281 2.38 -14.04 -3.26
N GLY A 282 1.81 -14.53 -2.16
CA GLY A 282 1.34 -15.90 -2.02
C GLY A 282 2.47 -16.93 -2.00
N PHE A 283 2.09 -18.19 -2.14
CA PHE A 283 3.02 -19.31 -2.25
C PHE A 283 3.55 -19.40 -3.68
N ASN A 284 4.87 -19.46 -3.83
CA ASN A 284 5.52 -19.53 -5.14
C ASN A 284 6.64 -20.56 -5.14
N LEU A 285 6.71 -21.35 -6.21
CA LEU A 285 7.94 -21.99 -6.65
C LEU A 285 8.58 -21.05 -7.67
N ILE A 286 9.77 -20.55 -7.37
CA ILE A 286 10.51 -19.64 -8.25
C ILE A 286 11.69 -20.42 -8.82
N GLU A 287 11.77 -20.52 -10.14
CA GLU A 287 12.87 -21.18 -10.85
C GLU A 287 13.80 -20.13 -11.46
N PHE A 288 15.10 -20.38 -11.34
CA PHE A 288 16.15 -19.50 -11.83
C PHE A 288 17.02 -20.28 -12.81
N ASP A 289 17.23 -19.75 -14.01
CA ASP A 289 18.18 -20.29 -14.98
C ASP A 289 18.99 -19.18 -15.66
N GLY A 290 20.00 -19.55 -16.45
CA GLY A 290 20.85 -18.58 -17.14
C GLY A 290 20.16 -17.74 -18.22
N THR A 291 18.89 -18.00 -18.53
CA THR A 291 18.11 -17.30 -19.56
C THR A 291 17.01 -16.43 -18.98
N ARG A 292 16.26 -16.92 -17.98
CA ARG A 292 15.11 -16.25 -17.40
C ARG A 292 14.81 -16.76 -16.00
N ASN A 293 14.09 -15.94 -15.23
CA ASN A 293 13.52 -16.34 -13.96
C ASN A 293 12.01 -16.55 -14.15
N LEU A 294 11.46 -17.62 -13.56
CA LEU A 294 10.05 -17.98 -13.69
C LEU A 294 9.42 -18.12 -12.32
N VAL A 295 8.33 -17.39 -12.10
CA VAL A 295 7.49 -17.50 -10.90
C VAL A 295 6.30 -18.40 -11.22
N HIS A 296 6.16 -19.48 -10.45
CA HIS A 296 5.03 -20.40 -10.50
C HIS A 296 4.17 -20.25 -9.24
N PRO A 297 3.06 -19.49 -9.30
CA PRO A 297 2.14 -19.38 -8.18
C PRO A 297 1.50 -20.72 -7.84
N ILE A 298 1.51 -21.06 -6.55
CA ILE A 298 0.96 -22.32 -6.04
C ILE A 298 -0.40 -22.04 -5.43
N ARG A 299 -1.44 -22.64 -6.02
CA ARG A 299 -2.78 -22.61 -5.43
C ARG A 299 -2.94 -23.81 -4.50
N LEU A 300 -3.10 -23.53 -3.21
CA LEU A 300 -3.37 -24.53 -2.18
C LEU A 300 -4.84 -24.52 -1.79
N ASP A 301 -5.32 -25.65 -1.26
CA ASP A 301 -6.60 -25.73 -0.57
C ASP A 301 -6.54 -24.94 0.74
N GLU A 302 -7.63 -24.26 1.11
CA GLU A 302 -7.67 -23.41 2.32
C GLU A 302 -7.35 -24.21 3.59
N ALA A 303 -7.81 -25.46 3.69
CA ALA A 303 -7.53 -26.30 4.86
C ALA A 303 -6.04 -26.65 4.98
N ILE A 304 -5.31 -26.76 3.86
CA ILE A 304 -3.86 -26.98 3.88
C ILE A 304 -3.15 -25.71 4.37
N VAL A 305 -3.61 -24.53 3.94
CA VAL A 305 -3.05 -23.25 4.38
C VAL A 305 -3.27 -23.05 5.88
N ASP A 306 -4.49 -23.26 6.36
CA ASP A 306 -4.85 -23.10 7.78
C ASP A 306 -4.06 -24.07 8.68
N GLU A 307 -3.99 -25.36 8.31
CA GLU A 307 -3.22 -26.34 9.08
C GLU A 307 -1.72 -26.04 9.07
N LEU A 308 -1.19 -25.55 7.94
CA LEU A 308 0.21 -25.14 7.86
C LEU A 308 0.48 -23.92 8.76
N GLU A 309 -0.41 -22.92 8.83
CA GLU A 309 -0.28 -21.78 9.76
C GLU A 309 -0.23 -22.26 11.22
N GLU A 310 -1.12 -23.17 11.61
CA GLU A 310 -1.15 -23.74 12.97
C GLU A 310 0.10 -24.58 13.30
N CYS A 311 0.69 -25.20 12.27
CA CYS A 311 1.91 -25.98 12.40
C CYS A 311 3.20 -25.14 12.39
N LEU A 312 3.14 -23.84 12.14
CA LEU A 312 4.36 -23.01 12.05
C LEU A 312 4.54 -22.10 13.27
N ILE A 313 5.80 -21.93 13.67
CA ILE A 313 6.23 -20.96 14.68
C ILE A 313 7.34 -20.10 14.10
N LEU A 314 7.10 -18.80 14.04
CA LEU A 314 8.09 -17.80 13.67
C LEU A 314 8.73 -17.21 14.93
N CYS A 315 10.05 -17.23 14.99
CA CYS A 315 10.81 -17.03 16.21
C CYS A 315 12.04 -16.15 15.95
N ASP A 316 12.07 -14.94 16.49
CA ASP A 316 13.25 -14.08 16.49
C ASP A 316 14.27 -14.59 17.52
N THR A 317 15.49 -14.82 17.06
CA THR A 317 16.61 -15.26 17.91
C THR A 317 17.16 -14.14 18.78
N GLU A 318 16.78 -12.88 18.52
CA GLU A 318 17.35 -11.65 19.11
C GLU A 318 18.87 -11.52 18.83
N VAL A 319 19.39 -12.33 17.89
CA VAL A 319 20.77 -12.23 17.38
C VAL A 319 20.75 -11.38 16.13
N THR A 320 21.28 -10.16 16.24
CA THR A 320 21.50 -9.28 15.09
C THR A 320 22.82 -9.62 14.41
N HIS A 321 22.82 -9.66 13.08
CA HIS A 321 24.02 -9.80 12.27
C HIS A 321 23.88 -8.98 10.98
N GLU A 322 25.01 -8.59 10.39
CA GLU A 322 25.01 -8.01 9.04
C GLU A 322 24.95 -9.13 7.99
N SER A 323 23.79 -9.29 7.36
CA SER A 323 23.57 -10.23 6.23
C SER A 323 24.64 -10.08 5.14
N ASP A 324 25.15 -8.87 4.95
CA ASP A 324 26.13 -8.50 3.93
C ASP A 324 27.47 -9.19 4.12
N ALA A 325 27.90 -9.41 5.38
CA ALA A 325 29.14 -10.11 5.68
C ALA A 325 29.03 -11.60 5.32
N ILE A 326 27.86 -12.21 5.56
CA ILE A 326 27.59 -13.62 5.25
C ILE A 326 27.48 -13.82 3.74
N HIS A 327 26.77 -12.94 3.03
CA HIS A 327 26.71 -13.01 1.57
C HIS A 327 28.08 -12.77 0.91
N ARG A 328 28.92 -11.89 1.47
CA ARG A 328 30.31 -11.72 1.02
C ARG A 328 31.17 -12.95 1.32
N ALA A 329 31.05 -13.55 2.50
CA ALA A 329 31.77 -14.77 2.87
C ALA A 329 31.37 -15.96 2.00
N GLN A 330 30.06 -16.11 1.73
CA GLN A 330 29.55 -17.07 0.74
C GLN A 330 30.24 -16.85 -0.61
N ARG A 331 30.42 -15.60 -1.04
CA ARG A 331 31.09 -15.23 -2.30
C ARG A 331 32.58 -15.62 -2.36
N VAL A 332 33.28 -15.62 -1.22
CA VAL A 332 34.74 -15.86 -1.14
C VAL A 332 35.08 -17.33 -0.93
N ASP A 333 34.26 -18.08 -0.20
CA ASP A 333 34.46 -19.52 0.07
C ASP A 333 33.94 -20.46 -1.03
N PHE A 334 33.67 -19.96 -2.25
CA PHE A 334 33.28 -20.80 -3.39
C PHE A 334 34.43 -21.71 -3.86
N ASP A 335 34.69 -22.79 -3.12
CA ASP A 335 35.22 -24.00 -3.72
C ASP A 335 34.11 -24.57 -4.61
N LYS A 336 34.18 -24.19 -5.90
CA LYS A 336 33.07 -24.29 -6.86
C LYS A 336 32.45 -25.68 -6.96
N GLY A 337 33.19 -26.75 -6.64
CA GLY A 337 32.70 -28.13 -6.76
C GLY A 337 31.75 -28.57 -5.64
N LYS A 338 32.15 -28.37 -4.37
CA LYS A 338 31.38 -28.89 -3.23
C LYS A 338 30.09 -28.09 -2.99
N ILE A 339 30.18 -26.76 -2.96
CA ILE A 339 29.02 -25.89 -2.73
C ILE A 339 27.97 -26.04 -3.84
N ALA A 340 28.39 -26.23 -5.09
CA ALA A 340 27.46 -26.47 -6.18
C ALA A 340 26.67 -27.78 -6.02
N THR A 341 27.32 -28.81 -5.47
CA THR A 341 26.66 -30.10 -5.17
C THR A 341 25.68 -29.95 -4.02
N ASP A 342 26.09 -29.30 -2.93
CA ASP A 342 25.22 -29.08 -1.76
C ASP A 342 23.99 -28.20 -2.11
N LEU A 343 24.16 -27.19 -2.97
CA LEU A 343 23.06 -26.37 -3.48
C LEU A 343 22.13 -27.14 -4.40
N LYS A 344 22.65 -28.05 -5.23
CA LYS A 344 21.82 -28.94 -6.05
C LYS A 344 20.96 -29.85 -5.18
N ASP A 345 21.53 -30.44 -4.14
CA ASP A 345 20.77 -31.24 -3.17
C ASP A 345 19.70 -30.39 -2.46
N ALA A 346 20.01 -29.13 -2.14
CA ALA A 346 19.04 -28.20 -1.56
C ALA A 346 17.88 -27.86 -2.53
N VAL A 347 18.16 -27.76 -3.84
CA VAL A 347 17.14 -27.60 -4.88
C VAL A 347 16.26 -28.85 -5.00
N ASP A 348 16.85 -30.04 -4.91
CA ASP A 348 16.08 -31.30 -4.94
C ASP A 348 15.18 -31.46 -3.71
N VAL A 349 15.66 -31.08 -2.52
CA VAL A 349 14.82 -31.00 -1.31
C VAL A 349 13.72 -29.95 -1.49
N CYS A 350 14.02 -28.80 -2.09
CA CYS A 350 13.03 -27.76 -2.37
C CYS A 350 11.88 -28.27 -3.27
N ARG A 351 12.21 -29.03 -4.32
CA ARG A 351 11.20 -29.65 -5.20
C ARG A 351 10.37 -30.72 -4.49
N LYS A 352 10.98 -31.52 -3.60
CA LYS A 352 10.26 -32.47 -2.74
C LYS A 352 9.30 -31.74 -1.78
N MET A 353 9.75 -30.66 -1.16
CA MET A 353 8.91 -29.82 -0.30
C MET A 353 7.69 -29.28 -1.06
N HIS A 354 7.89 -28.82 -2.30
CA HIS A 354 6.80 -28.39 -3.16
C HIS A 354 5.77 -29.52 -3.39
N HIS A 355 6.22 -30.73 -3.72
CA HIS A 355 5.32 -31.88 -3.90
C HIS A 355 4.54 -32.25 -2.63
N HIS A 356 5.19 -32.25 -1.48
CA HIS A 356 4.52 -32.52 -0.20
C HIS A 356 3.47 -31.45 0.11
N LEU A 357 3.81 -30.17 -0.11
CA LEU A 357 2.92 -29.05 0.15
C LEU A 357 1.64 -29.11 -0.70
N ILE A 358 1.76 -29.30 -2.02
CA ILE A 358 0.60 -29.34 -2.93
C ILE A 358 -0.29 -30.58 -2.71
N ARG A 359 0.20 -31.61 -2.03
CA ARG A 359 -0.54 -32.84 -1.69
C ARG A 359 -1.07 -32.82 -0.25
N GLY A 360 -0.81 -31.76 0.53
CA GLY A 360 -1.20 -31.68 1.94
C GLY A 360 -0.42 -32.62 2.86
N GLU A 361 0.74 -33.13 2.43
CA GLU A 361 1.59 -34.06 3.18
C GLU A 361 2.48 -33.29 4.19
N LEU A 362 1.85 -32.54 5.11
CA LEU A 362 2.52 -31.56 5.96
C LEU A 362 3.58 -32.15 6.91
N ALA A 363 3.40 -33.39 7.36
CA ALA A 363 4.41 -34.08 8.17
C ALA A 363 5.72 -34.33 7.40
N GLU A 364 5.62 -34.69 6.11
CA GLU A 364 6.80 -34.86 5.24
C GLU A 364 7.38 -33.51 4.84
N PHE A 365 6.55 -32.48 4.69
CA PHE A 365 6.99 -31.11 4.51
C PHE A 365 7.86 -30.64 5.70
N GLY A 366 7.43 -30.89 6.94
CA GLY A 366 8.20 -30.59 8.15
C GLY A 366 9.55 -31.31 8.19
N ARG A 367 9.60 -32.60 7.83
CA ARG A 367 10.86 -33.35 7.70
C ARG A 367 11.77 -32.80 6.60
N SER A 368 11.19 -32.40 5.47
CA SER A 368 11.94 -31.79 4.38
C SER A 368 12.50 -30.42 4.76
N LEU A 369 11.78 -29.66 5.59
CA LEU A 369 12.27 -28.40 6.17
C LEU A 369 13.53 -28.63 7.03
N HIS A 370 13.53 -29.69 7.86
CA HIS A 370 14.72 -30.12 8.61
C HIS A 370 15.88 -30.46 7.67
N ALA A 371 15.65 -31.31 6.67
CA ALA A 371 16.68 -31.73 5.72
C ALA A 371 17.30 -30.54 4.99
N GLY A 372 16.47 -29.60 4.53
CA GLY A 372 16.93 -28.36 3.89
C GLY A 372 17.77 -27.49 4.81
N TRP A 373 17.44 -27.43 6.10
CA TRP A 373 18.26 -26.72 7.08
C TRP A 373 19.61 -27.39 7.34
N GLN A 374 19.67 -28.72 7.43
CA GLN A 374 20.95 -29.43 7.60
C GLN A 374 21.90 -29.16 6.42
N LEU A 375 21.38 -29.16 5.18
CA LEU A 375 22.13 -28.78 3.99
C LEU A 375 22.61 -27.34 4.08
N LYS A 376 21.70 -26.40 4.36
CA LYS A 376 22.04 -24.96 4.46
C LYS A 376 23.11 -24.70 5.53
N ARG A 377 23.00 -25.35 6.70
CA ARG A 377 23.98 -25.24 7.79
C ARG A 377 25.36 -25.77 7.39
N ALA A 378 25.42 -26.77 6.50
CA ALA A 378 26.68 -27.34 6.03
C ALA A 378 27.39 -26.51 4.94
N LEU A 379 26.70 -25.55 4.30
CA LEU A 379 27.25 -24.74 3.19
C LEU A 379 28.44 -23.87 3.62
N THR A 380 28.34 -23.19 4.75
CA THR A 380 29.41 -22.35 5.30
C THR A 380 29.27 -22.22 6.80
N SER A 381 30.41 -22.10 7.50
CA SER A 381 30.49 -21.94 8.96
C SER A 381 29.83 -20.64 9.45
N THR A 382 29.57 -19.67 8.55
CA THR A 382 28.94 -18.39 8.89
C THR A 382 27.41 -18.46 8.95
N VAL A 383 26.79 -19.54 8.47
CA VAL A 383 25.32 -19.68 8.46
C VAL A 383 24.74 -19.94 9.85
N SER A 384 25.47 -20.62 10.73
CA SER A 384 25.05 -20.92 12.10
C SER A 384 26.16 -20.57 13.08
N ASN A 385 25.82 -20.53 14.36
CA ASN A 385 26.75 -20.33 15.46
C ASN A 385 26.18 -21.06 16.70
N ALA A 386 26.96 -21.11 17.80
CA ALA A 386 26.57 -21.82 19.01
C ALA A 386 25.16 -21.45 19.50
N ARG A 387 24.82 -20.15 19.47
CA ARG A 387 23.51 -19.65 19.88
C ARG A 387 22.38 -20.13 18.96
N ILE A 388 22.59 -20.09 17.65
CA ILE A 388 21.62 -20.58 16.66
C ILE A 388 21.41 -22.09 16.79
N ASP A 389 22.48 -22.85 17.02
CA ASP A 389 22.42 -24.30 17.22
C ASP A 389 21.73 -24.68 18.55
N GLU A 390 21.93 -23.91 19.61
CA GLU A 390 21.22 -24.04 20.89
C GLU A 390 19.71 -23.85 20.71
N VAL A 391 19.29 -22.75 20.07
CA VAL A 391 17.87 -22.46 19.80
C VAL A 391 17.24 -23.56 18.96
N TYR A 392 17.93 -24.01 17.91
CA TYR A 392 17.48 -25.10 17.07
C TYR A 392 17.30 -26.40 17.86
N SER A 393 18.31 -26.77 18.65
CA SER A 393 18.30 -28.01 19.45
C SER A 393 17.21 -27.98 20.53
N ALA A 394 16.96 -26.81 21.14
CA ALA A 394 15.90 -26.61 22.13
C ALA A 394 14.50 -26.82 21.52
N ALA A 395 14.26 -26.35 20.29
CA ALA A 395 13.00 -26.56 19.59
C ALA A 395 12.81 -28.04 19.18
N MET A 396 13.84 -28.66 18.59
CA MET A 396 13.79 -30.06 18.18
C MET A 396 13.56 -30.99 19.39
N SER A 397 14.25 -30.75 20.51
CA SER A 397 14.09 -31.56 21.73
C SER A 397 12.71 -31.40 22.38
N ALA A 398 12.03 -30.29 22.12
CA ALA A 398 10.68 -30.02 22.62
C ALA A 398 9.56 -30.54 21.70
N GLY A 399 9.90 -31.11 20.53
CA GLY A 399 8.94 -31.77 19.63
C GLY A 399 8.76 -31.13 18.26
N ALA A 400 9.60 -30.18 17.85
CA ALA A 400 9.59 -29.69 16.46
C ALA A 400 10.03 -30.80 15.49
N SER A 401 9.33 -30.95 14.37
CA SER A 401 9.67 -31.94 13.33
C SER A 401 10.74 -31.42 12.36
N GLY A 402 10.87 -30.10 12.28
CA GLY A 402 11.91 -29.43 11.53
C GLY A 402 11.88 -27.94 11.72
N GLY A 403 12.86 -27.26 11.15
CA GLY A 403 12.95 -25.82 11.18
C GLY A 403 14.16 -25.33 10.41
N LYS A 404 14.18 -24.04 10.12
CA LYS A 404 15.29 -23.40 9.40
C LYS A 404 15.45 -21.94 9.81
N LEU A 405 16.69 -21.46 9.76
CA LEU A 405 16.96 -20.04 9.84
C LEU A 405 16.62 -19.39 8.50
N LEU A 406 15.83 -18.31 8.56
CA LEU A 406 15.46 -17.50 7.40
C LEU A 406 16.62 -16.57 6.99
N GLY A 407 16.56 -16.01 5.78
CA GLY A 407 17.61 -15.10 5.28
C GLY A 407 18.96 -15.80 5.02
N ALA A 408 20.06 -15.06 5.12
CA ALA A 408 21.41 -15.51 4.77
C ALA A 408 22.00 -16.51 5.78
N GLY A 409 21.76 -16.32 7.08
CA GLY A 409 22.39 -17.10 8.16
C GLY A 409 22.70 -16.22 9.37
N GLY A 410 23.37 -16.72 10.40
CA GLY A 410 24.02 -15.91 11.47
C GLY A 410 23.13 -15.23 12.50
N GLY A 411 21.82 -15.08 12.26
CA GLY A 411 20.87 -14.47 13.18
C GLY A 411 19.50 -14.19 12.54
N GLY A 412 18.65 -13.45 13.23
CA GLY A 412 17.28 -13.14 12.79
C GLY A 412 16.29 -14.25 13.13
N PHE A 413 15.41 -14.58 12.19
CA PHE A 413 14.24 -15.43 12.45
C PHE A 413 14.43 -16.90 12.09
N PHE A 414 14.04 -17.79 13.00
CA PHE A 414 13.74 -19.18 12.70
C PHE A 414 12.27 -19.36 12.32
N LEU A 415 12.05 -20.29 11.40
CA LEU A 415 10.73 -20.87 11.13
C LEU A 415 10.77 -22.35 11.52
N PHE A 416 9.97 -22.76 12.50
CA PHE A 416 9.84 -24.15 12.94
C PHE A 416 8.50 -24.73 12.51
N PHE A 417 8.52 -26.01 12.11
CA PHE A 417 7.35 -26.84 11.90
C PHE A 417 7.11 -27.71 13.14
N VAL A 418 5.95 -27.57 13.75
CA VAL A 418 5.57 -28.15 15.04
C VAL A 418 4.13 -28.63 14.98
N GLU A 419 3.90 -29.93 15.14
CA GLU A 419 2.54 -30.45 15.24
C GLU A 419 1.78 -29.81 16.43
N PRO A 420 0.46 -29.55 16.33
CA PRO A 420 -0.29 -28.81 17.35
C PRO A 420 -0.13 -29.32 18.78
N ARG A 421 -0.02 -30.65 18.97
CA ARG A 421 0.19 -31.30 20.28
C ARG A 421 1.50 -30.90 20.97
N PHE A 422 2.52 -30.46 20.24
CA PHE A 422 3.82 -30.04 20.77
C PHE A 422 3.99 -28.52 20.80
N ARG A 423 3.04 -27.75 20.21
CA ARG A 423 3.14 -26.30 20.04
C ARG A 423 3.44 -25.55 21.34
N ARG A 424 2.78 -25.94 22.45
CA ARG A 424 3.02 -25.36 23.77
C ARG A 424 4.43 -25.63 24.29
N ALA A 425 4.87 -26.89 24.26
CA ALA A 425 6.19 -27.28 24.74
C ALA A 425 7.31 -26.58 23.97
N VAL A 426 7.21 -26.51 22.64
CA VAL A 426 8.19 -25.81 21.79
C VAL A 426 8.16 -24.30 22.05
N THR A 427 6.98 -23.70 22.19
CA THR A 427 6.83 -22.27 22.52
C THR A 427 7.49 -21.91 23.86
N GLU A 428 7.27 -22.71 24.90
CA GLU A 428 7.88 -22.51 26.22
C GLU A 428 9.41 -22.72 26.16
N SER A 429 9.87 -23.72 25.40
CA SER A 429 11.30 -23.98 25.18
C SER A 429 12.01 -22.80 24.49
N LEU A 430 11.44 -22.29 23.39
CA LEU A 430 11.98 -21.14 22.65
C LEU A 430 12.01 -19.86 23.49
N LYS A 431 10.95 -19.59 24.26
CA LYS A 431 10.91 -18.45 25.18
C LYS A 431 11.96 -18.58 26.28
N SER A 432 12.14 -19.77 26.84
CA SER A 432 13.15 -20.06 27.85
C SER A 432 14.57 -19.95 27.29
N ALA A 433 14.74 -20.27 26.01
CA ALA A 433 15.96 -20.02 25.28
C ALA A 433 16.19 -18.52 25.01
N GLY A 434 15.26 -17.61 25.34
CA GLY A 434 15.42 -16.15 25.17
C GLY A 434 14.99 -15.63 23.81
N CYS A 435 14.18 -16.40 23.05
CA CYS A 435 13.66 -15.97 21.77
C CYS A 435 12.30 -15.26 21.88
N ARG A 436 12.01 -14.38 20.92
CA ARG A 436 10.72 -13.69 20.81
C ARG A 436 9.88 -14.34 19.71
N LEU A 437 8.65 -14.74 20.04
CA LEU A 437 7.74 -15.31 19.06
C LEU A 437 6.95 -14.21 18.35
N SER A 438 6.78 -14.36 17.04
CA SER A 438 6.00 -13.45 16.22
C SER A 438 4.79 -14.17 15.64
N ALA A 439 3.62 -13.57 15.80
CA ALA A 439 2.43 -14.02 15.09
C ALA A 439 2.50 -13.57 13.63
N PHE A 440 2.06 -14.43 12.72
CA PHE A 440 1.92 -14.09 11.31
C PHE A 440 0.77 -14.89 10.71
N ARG A 441 0.26 -14.41 9.58
CA ARG A 441 -0.57 -15.17 8.65
C ARG A 441 0.09 -15.14 7.29
N PHE A 442 -0.24 -16.08 6.42
CA PHE A 442 0.13 -16.01 5.02
C PHE A 442 -0.61 -14.84 4.34
N GLU A 443 0.09 -14.18 3.44
CA GLU A 443 -0.47 -13.14 2.58
C GLU A 443 -0.49 -13.68 1.15
N SER A 444 -1.65 -13.63 0.50
CA SER A 444 -1.84 -14.16 -0.85
C SER A 444 -1.53 -13.12 -1.93
N ARG A 445 -1.60 -11.83 -1.61
CA ARG A 445 -1.34 -10.73 -2.54
C ARG A 445 0.11 -10.27 -2.46
N GLY A 446 0.72 -10.03 -3.61
CA GLY A 446 1.99 -9.32 -3.69
C GLY A 446 1.86 -7.85 -3.32
N VAL A 447 2.79 -7.05 -3.81
CA VAL A 447 2.74 -5.61 -3.61
C VAL A 447 1.46 -5.02 -4.18
N VAL A 448 0.83 -4.12 -3.41
CA VAL A 448 -0.38 -3.41 -3.80
C VAL A 448 -0.18 -1.92 -3.63
N SER A 449 -0.71 -1.13 -4.55
CA SER A 449 -0.68 0.32 -4.48
C SER A 449 -2.04 0.91 -4.85
N TRP A 450 -2.33 2.09 -4.32
CA TRP A 450 -3.60 2.78 -4.53
C TRP A 450 -3.44 4.29 -4.32
N ARG A 451 -4.37 5.05 -4.89
CA ARG A 451 -4.45 6.51 -4.78
C ARG A 451 -5.59 6.92 -3.86
N THR A 452 -5.39 7.95 -3.06
CA THR A 452 -6.46 8.58 -2.28
C THR A 452 -6.27 10.10 -2.22
N LYS A 453 -7.36 10.83 -1.98
CA LYS A 453 -7.28 12.27 -1.71
C LYS A 453 -6.48 12.48 -0.43
N LEU A 454 -5.65 13.52 -0.41
CA LEU A 454 -5.04 14.04 0.81
C LEU A 454 -6.20 14.48 1.74
N ILE A 455 -6.23 13.92 2.95
CA ILE A 455 -7.29 14.15 3.95
C ILE A 455 -7.00 15.42 4.72
#